data_AF-A0A7V4JPI3-F1
#
_entry.id   AF-A0A7V4JPI3-F1
#
_cell.length_a   1.000
_cell.length_b   1.000
_cell.length_c   1.000
_cell.angle_alpha   90.00
_cell.angle_beta   90.00
_cell.angle_gamma   90.00
#
_symmetry.space_group_name_H-M   'P 1'
#
loop_
_entity.id
_entity.type
_entity.pdbx_description
1 polymer ?
#
loop_
_entity_poly.entity_id
_entity_poly.type
_entity_poly.pdbx_seq_one_letter_code
_entity_poly.pdbx_strand_id
1 'polypeptide(L)' 'DLKGRFFGIAKIQSPVIDGITYLFSNKKLIYPGDLVKVKIKKANFYDLWGEII' A
#
# COMPACT_ATOMS: atom_id res chain seq x y z
N ASP A 1 -3.71 -8.36 3.56
CA ASP A 1 -2.94 -9.36 4.36
C ASP A 1 -3.88 -9.97 5.39
N LEU A 2 -3.70 -11.26 5.75
CA LEU A 2 -4.42 -11.95 6.84
C LEU A 2 -4.31 -11.19 8.18
N LYS A 3 -3.35 -10.27 8.28
CA LYS A 3 -3.11 -9.35 9.39
C LYS A 3 -3.94 -8.06 9.37
N GLY A 4 -4.91 -7.92 8.46
CA GLY A 4 -5.80 -6.75 8.39
C GLY A 4 -5.12 -5.43 8.00
N ARG A 5 -3.99 -5.50 7.28
CA ARG A 5 -3.24 -4.30 6.87
C ARG A 5 -3.98 -3.53 5.78
N PHE A 6 -3.94 -2.20 5.89
CA PHE A 6 -4.39 -1.29 4.84
C PHE A 6 -3.63 -1.59 3.54
N PHE A 7 -4.35 -1.47 2.44
CA PHE A 7 -3.84 -1.73 1.11
C PHE A 7 -4.42 -0.71 0.12
N GLY A 8 -3.70 -0.51 -0.97
CA GLY A 8 -4.09 0.38 -2.05
C GLY A 8 -3.27 0.11 -3.29
N ILE A 9 -3.41 0.98 -4.29
CA ILE A 9 -2.74 0.88 -5.57
C ILE A 9 -1.79 2.07 -5.69
N ALA A 10 -0.52 1.82 -6.01
CA ALA A 10 0.44 2.87 -6.27
C ALA A 10 0.20 3.50 -7.65
N LYS A 11 0.61 4.76 -7.87
CA LYS A 11 0.44 5.44 -9.16
C LYS A 11 1.05 4.69 -10.36
N ILE A 12 2.08 3.88 -10.11
CA ILE A 12 2.75 3.09 -11.14
C ILE A 12 2.02 1.77 -11.47
N GLN A 13 1.07 1.35 -10.62
CA GLN A 13 0.34 0.09 -10.76
C GLN A 13 -1.00 0.33 -11.47
N SER A 14 -1.28 -0.47 -12.49
CA SER A 14 -2.59 -0.56 -13.12
C SER A 14 -3.56 -1.32 -12.21
N PRO A 15 -4.81 -0.85 -12.06
CA PRO A 15 -5.84 -1.60 -11.34
C PRO A 15 -6.01 -3.01 -11.91
N VAL A 16 -6.22 -3.99 -11.03
CA VAL A 16 -6.55 -5.41 -11.33
C VAL A 16 -5.42 -6.25 -11.95
N ILE A 17 -4.55 -5.65 -12.75
CA ILE A 17 -3.50 -6.35 -13.50
C ILE A 17 -2.19 -6.41 -12.69
N ASP A 18 -1.83 -5.31 -12.04
CA ASP A 18 -0.59 -5.21 -11.26
C ASP A 18 -0.79 -5.60 -9.80
N GLY A 19 0.33 -5.80 -9.10
CA GLY A 19 0.33 -6.11 -7.67
C GLY A 19 -0.28 -5.01 -6.80
N ILE A 20 -0.46 -5.33 -5.52
CA ILE A 20 -1.07 -4.45 -4.54
C ILE A 20 0.02 -3.82 -3.66
N THR A 21 -0.22 -2.60 -3.21
CA THR A 21 0.64 -1.94 -2.21
C THR A 21 0.03 -2.07 -0.82
N TYR A 22 0.77 -2.68 0.10
CA TYR A 22 0.41 -2.86 1.50
C TYR A 22 1.12 -1.87 2.41
N LEU A 23 0.45 -1.48 3.49
CA LEU A 23 0.98 -0.54 4.48
C LEU A 23 1.41 -1.26 5.77
N PHE A 24 2.65 -1.03 6.19
CA PHE A 24 3.22 -1.50 7.44
C PHE A 24 2.85 -0.54 8.57
N SER A 25 1.69 -0.77 9.18
CA SER A 25 1.20 0.00 10.33
C SER A 25 0.89 1.46 10.03
N ASN A 26 -0.09 1.99 10.75
CA ASN A 26 -0.63 3.29 10.49
C ASN A 26 -0.91 3.98 11.83
N LYS A 27 -0.18 5.06 12.12
CA LYS A 27 -0.46 5.93 13.27
C LYS A 27 -1.53 6.99 12.93
N LYS A 28 -1.89 7.16 11.65
CA LYS A 28 -2.90 8.12 11.17
C LYS A 28 -4.20 7.40 10.82
N LEU A 29 -5.36 8.04 10.96
CA LEU A 29 -6.58 7.54 10.34
C LEU A 29 -6.47 7.71 8.82
N ILE A 30 -6.77 6.66 8.06
CA ILE A 30 -6.86 6.67 6.60
C ILE A 30 -8.20 6.05 6.24
N TYR A 31 -8.86 6.64 5.25
CA TYR A 31 -10.09 6.14 4.69
C TYR A 31 -9.88 5.65 3.25
N PRO A 32 -10.71 4.72 2.76
CA PRO A 32 -10.69 4.33 1.35
C PRO A 32 -10.88 5.54 0.44
N GLY A 33 -9.96 5.73 -0.51
CA GLY A 33 -9.96 6.87 -1.45
C GLY A 33 -8.95 7.97 -1.11
N ASP A 34 -8.37 7.94 0.09
CA ASP A 34 -7.34 8.91 0.47
C ASP A 34 -6.04 8.70 -0.33
N LEU A 35 -5.46 9.81 -0.80
CA LEU A 35 -4.13 9.81 -1.39
C LEU A 35 -3.08 9.92 -0.30
N VAL A 36 -2.29 8.87 -0.13
CA VAL A 36 -1.24 8.79 0.89
C VAL A 36 0.14 8.70 0.27
N LYS A 37 1.10 9.42 0.85
CA LYS A 37 2.50 9.33 0.45
C LYS A 37 3.16 8.19 1.22
N VAL A 38 3.70 7.22 0.48
CA VAL A 38 4.25 5.98 1.05
C VAL A 38 5.72 5.86 0.66
N LYS A 39 6.57 5.53 1.65
CA LYS A 39 7.93 5.09 1.43
C LYS A 39 7.96 3.57 1.33
N ILE A 40 8.29 3.05 0.15
CA ILE A 40 8.43 1.61 -0.07
C ILE A 40 9.63 1.10 0.74
N LYS A 41 9.41 0.05 1.54
CA LYS A 41 10.44 -0.65 2.31
C LYS A 41 10.79 -2.01 1.73
N LYS A 42 9.82 -2.68 1.10
CA LYS A 42 9.99 -4.01 0.51
C LYS A 42 9.17 -4.11 -0.77
N ALA A 43 9.70 -4.81 -1.77
CA ALA A 43 8.99 -5.21 -2.97
C ALA A 43 9.15 -6.73 -3.12
N ASN A 44 8.09 -7.46 -3.41
CA ASN A 44 8.13 -8.91 -3.59
C ASN A 44 7.00 -9.38 -4.50
N PHE A 45 7.28 -10.24 -5.48
CA PHE A 45 6.27 -10.79 -6.42
C PHE A 45 5.24 -9.74 -6.90
N TYR A 46 5.71 -8.58 -7.40
CA TYR A 46 4.92 -7.44 -7.89
C TYR A 46 4.15 -6.63 -6.84
N ASP A 47 4.06 -7.13 -5.61
CA ASP A 47 3.50 -6.42 -4.49
C ASP A 47 4.54 -5.50 -3.83
N LEU A 48 4.04 -4.38 -3.30
CA LEU A 48 4.84 -3.40 -2.59
C LEU A 48 4.41 -3.37 -1.13
N TRP A 49 5.37 -3.14 -0.24
CA TRP A 49 5.08 -2.85 1.14
C TRP A 49 5.85 -1.60 1.59
N GLY A 50 5.15 -0.69 2.26
CA GLY A 50 5.74 0.57 2.68
C GLY A 50 5.10 1.17 3.93
N GLU A 51 5.67 2.28 4.37
CA GLU A 51 5.18 3.07 5.50
C GLU A 51 4.82 4.47 5.04
N ILE A 52 3.85 5.08 5.72
CA ILE A 52 3.38 6.42 5.38
C ILE A 52 4.35 7.46 5.92
N ILE A 53 4.54 8.52 5.13
CA ILE A 53 5.29 9.73 5.50
C ILE A 53 4.28 10.84 5.85
#